data_AF-A0AAX4JMF7-F1
#
_entry.id   AF-A0AAX4JMF7-F1
#
_cell.length_a   1.000
_cell.length_b   1.000
_cell.length_c   1.000
_cell.angle_alpha   90.00
_cell.angle_beta   90.00
_cell.angle_gamma   90.00
#
_symmetry.space_group_name_H-M   'P 1'
#
loop_
_entity.id
_entity.type
_entity.pdbx_description
1 polymer ?
#
loop_
_entity_poly.entity_id
_entity_poly.type
_entity_poly.pdbx_seq_one_letter_code
_entity_poly.pdbx_strand_id
1 'polypeptide(L)'
;MESLRILLTTSINEKVYPYPMEDGRNRFEVEIVGSSSWGGEIGSSTDIDLVIVDRMLPKGYEPSLWLQPPGTIPNISVTKARLSRYLNKSDCHSSTNDIDLPGCYYLKELSDLIDNLGMTHIIRSPQALPLLKFVDPKRKLGCDLQCNNLSGLYNCSLILHYCQISPFVLRPLICFVKNWYKVKSGKDPKTSNRINPFKLSSYCLSLICISYLQHIGHLPNLQKNINVKEYSTEEDWLNDDELVWSEWGKLQGTSSHTFFTKSVPHDWKASDPTLTVDQAVRGFFRFFSQNPPQTYFSSIDPSENVDQFVPLYQIISPLDGGITSRSAPYKSPTLVKMNESIIGDKDQQIRYYLVYKGYSTDQIKLIMNEWKIQKAKKLRMEMGKGNLGLQPPEWEKNRLVVQDPFIWTKNQAASMDDQAFDTFFECVTQTDKNLASLGSEATVEHLLET
;
A
#
# COMPACT_ATOMS: atom_id res chain seq x y z
N MET A 1 5.67 16.82 17.39
CA MET A 1 4.92 15.59 17.04
C MET A 1 4.56 14.82 18.30
N GLU A 2 5.53 14.40 19.11
CA GLU A 2 5.26 13.60 20.32
C GLU A 2 4.29 14.25 21.31
N SER A 3 4.43 15.55 21.58
CA SER A 3 3.48 16.24 22.46
C SER A 3 2.06 16.36 21.89
N LEU A 4 1.88 16.22 20.57
CA LEU A 4 0.55 16.11 19.95
C LEU A 4 0.02 14.69 20.09
N ARG A 5 0.87 13.68 19.84
CA ARG A 5 0.55 12.26 20.06
C ARG A 5 -0.01 12.03 21.46
N ILE A 6 0.72 12.49 22.48
CA ILE A 6 0.30 12.38 23.89
C ILE A 6 -1.03 13.11 24.14
N LEU A 7 -1.16 14.36 23.67
CA LEU A 7 -2.40 15.14 23.83
C LEU A 7 -3.61 14.40 23.25
N LEU A 8 -3.50 13.88 22.03
CA LEU A 8 -4.59 13.17 21.37
C LEU A 8 -4.89 11.85 22.08
N THR A 9 -3.88 11.07 22.46
CA THR A 9 -4.04 9.83 23.25
C THR A 9 -4.82 10.10 24.53
N THR A 10 -4.41 11.09 25.32
CA THR A 10 -5.09 11.44 26.57
C THR A 10 -6.52 11.89 26.32
N SER A 11 -6.73 12.84 25.42
CA SER A 11 -8.04 13.43 25.15
C SER A 11 -9.05 12.42 24.60
N ILE A 12 -8.60 11.50 23.75
CA ILE A 12 -9.44 10.42 23.20
C ILE A 12 -9.89 9.48 24.32
N ASN A 13 -8.99 9.05 25.21
CA ASN A 13 -9.38 8.18 26.31
C ASN A 13 -10.31 8.92 27.29
N GLU A 14 -9.98 10.13 27.72
CA GLU A 14 -10.83 10.94 28.61
C GLU A 14 -12.27 11.10 28.09
N LYS A 15 -12.43 11.29 26.77
CA LYS A 15 -13.73 11.51 26.15
C LYS A 15 -14.47 10.21 25.79
N VAL A 16 -13.76 9.21 25.29
CA VAL A 16 -14.36 8.03 24.64
C VAL A 16 -14.34 6.80 25.55
N TYR A 17 -13.29 6.62 26.36
CA TYR A 17 -13.14 5.48 27.26
C TYR A 17 -12.22 5.85 28.44
N PRO A 18 -12.75 6.54 29.48
CA PRO A 18 -11.93 7.13 30.55
C PRO A 18 -11.46 6.13 31.60
N TYR A 19 -11.72 4.84 31.39
CA TYR A 19 -11.38 3.77 32.32
C TYR A 19 -10.12 3.03 31.82
N PRO A 20 -9.21 2.64 32.71
CA PRO A 20 -8.11 1.76 32.32
C PRO A 20 -8.64 0.37 31.93
N MET A 21 -7.93 -0.30 31.03
CA MET A 21 -8.10 -1.72 30.74
C MET A 21 -7.68 -2.57 31.95
N GLU A 22 -7.97 -3.88 31.91
CA GLU A 22 -7.59 -4.83 32.97
C GLU A 22 -6.09 -4.83 33.29
N ASP A 23 -5.25 -4.58 32.29
CA ASP A 23 -3.80 -4.49 32.43
C ASP A 23 -3.29 -3.11 32.90
N GLY A 24 -4.20 -2.20 33.26
CA GLY A 24 -3.90 -0.85 33.72
C GLY A 24 -3.58 0.16 32.62
N ARG A 25 -3.55 -0.25 31.34
CA ARG A 25 -3.27 0.64 30.21
C ARG A 25 -4.53 1.33 29.70
N ASN A 26 -4.34 2.45 29.00
CA ASN A 26 -5.40 3.09 28.23
C ASN A 26 -5.81 2.21 27.04
N ARG A 27 -7.11 2.20 26.71
CA ARG A 27 -7.66 1.48 25.57
C ARG A 27 -7.11 1.99 24.24
N PHE A 28 -7.07 3.31 24.06
CA PHE A 28 -6.62 3.92 22.83
C PHE A 28 -5.19 4.46 22.96
N GLU A 29 -4.39 4.27 21.92
CA GLU A 29 -3.09 4.91 21.77
C GLU A 29 -3.01 5.55 20.39
N VAL A 30 -2.65 6.83 20.33
CA VAL A 30 -2.34 7.48 19.05
C VAL A 30 -0.89 7.19 18.70
N GLU A 31 -0.66 6.70 17.49
CA GLU A 31 0.65 6.42 16.93
C GLU A 31 0.96 7.35 15.75
N ILE A 32 2.23 7.73 15.63
CA ILE A 32 2.74 8.46 14.48
C ILE A 32 3.06 7.44 13.39
N VAL A 33 2.47 7.62 12.22
CA VAL A 33 2.70 6.80 11.03
C VAL A 33 3.16 7.70 9.87
N GLY A 34 3.21 7.16 8.66
CA GLY A 34 3.70 7.89 7.49
C GLY A 34 5.20 8.17 7.54
N SER A 35 5.64 9.13 6.73
CA SER A 35 7.08 9.43 6.58
C SER A 35 7.75 9.84 7.89
N SER A 36 7.02 10.50 8.79
CA SER A 36 7.54 11.00 10.07
C SER A 36 7.91 9.90 11.07
N SER A 37 7.31 8.71 10.94
CA SER A 37 7.58 7.59 11.84
C SER A 37 8.95 6.93 11.63
N TRP A 38 9.61 7.15 10.48
CA TRP A 38 10.90 6.53 10.14
C TRP A 38 11.97 7.53 9.65
N GLY A 39 11.66 8.83 9.72
CA GLY A 39 12.57 9.93 9.33
C GLY A 39 12.65 10.14 7.81
N GLY A 40 11.53 9.93 7.13
CA GLY A 40 11.42 9.99 5.67
C GLY A 40 10.88 11.31 5.11
N GLU A 41 10.69 12.34 5.92
CA GLU A 41 10.15 13.61 5.44
C GLU A 41 11.05 14.25 4.38
N ILE A 42 10.42 14.92 3.40
CA ILE A 42 11.11 15.78 2.45
C ILE A 42 10.52 17.20 2.56
N GLY A 43 11.39 18.20 2.69
CA GLY A 43 11.00 19.61 2.85
C GLY A 43 10.40 19.94 4.22
N SER A 44 9.99 21.21 4.38
CA SER A 44 9.55 21.80 5.65
C SER A 44 8.05 21.66 5.96
N SER A 45 7.24 21.18 5.01
CA SER A 45 5.76 21.15 5.11
C SER A 45 5.20 19.73 5.03
N THR A 46 5.65 18.82 5.91
CA THR A 46 5.12 17.45 5.94
C THR A 46 3.93 17.37 6.89
N ASP A 47 2.76 17.00 6.35
CA ASP A 47 1.62 16.53 7.15
C ASP A 47 2.04 15.34 8.00
N ILE A 48 1.50 15.25 9.21
CA ILE A 48 1.71 14.13 10.12
C ILE A 48 0.56 13.17 9.98
N ASP A 49 0.88 11.94 9.57
CA ASP A 49 -0.07 10.85 9.57
C ASP A 49 -0.15 10.23 10.97
N LEU A 50 -1.36 10.05 11.48
CA LEU A 50 -1.66 9.55 12.82
C LEU A 50 -2.68 8.42 12.73
N VAL A 51 -2.55 7.43 13.60
CA VAL A 51 -3.54 6.36 13.74
C VAL A 51 -3.90 6.17 15.21
N ILE A 52 -5.19 6.10 15.52
CA ILE A 52 -5.68 5.65 16.82
C ILE A 52 -5.65 4.12 16.80
N VAL A 53 -4.83 3.51 17.64
CA VAL A 53 -4.80 2.06 17.87
C VAL A 53 -5.79 1.74 18.99
N ASP A 54 -6.73 0.82 18.72
CA ASP A 54 -7.65 0.29 19.73
C ASP A 54 -7.11 -1.05 20.25
N ARG A 55 -6.63 -1.07 21.50
CA ARG A 55 -6.07 -2.28 22.11
C ARG A 55 -7.12 -3.38 22.33
N MET A 56 -8.41 -3.05 22.36
CA MET A 56 -9.48 -4.05 22.44
C MET A 56 -9.80 -4.68 21.07
N LEU A 57 -9.36 -4.05 19.97
CA LEU A 57 -9.56 -4.54 18.60
C LEU A 57 -8.22 -4.65 17.86
N PRO A 58 -7.30 -5.52 18.33
CA PRO A 58 -5.92 -5.59 17.83
C PRO A 58 -5.83 -6.07 16.37
N LYS A 59 -6.88 -6.70 15.85
CA LYS A 59 -6.97 -7.17 14.46
C LYS A 59 -7.61 -6.16 13.50
N GLY A 60 -7.96 -4.95 13.97
CA GLY A 60 -8.55 -3.93 13.11
C GLY A 60 -10.02 -4.25 12.75
N TYR A 61 -10.35 -4.15 11.46
CA TYR A 61 -11.71 -4.35 10.94
C TYR A 61 -12.02 -5.82 10.68
N GLU A 62 -11.92 -6.65 11.72
CA GLU A 62 -12.03 -8.11 11.64
C GLU A 62 -13.45 -8.60 11.28
N PRO A 63 -13.62 -9.88 10.88
CA PRO A 63 -14.88 -10.39 10.33
C PRO A 63 -16.12 -10.17 11.19
N SER A 64 -15.98 -10.20 12.52
CA SER A 64 -17.09 -9.93 13.45
C SER A 64 -17.67 -8.53 13.30
N LEU A 65 -16.85 -7.56 12.85
CA LEU A 65 -17.21 -6.14 12.73
C LEU A 65 -17.77 -5.76 11.37
N TRP A 66 -17.75 -6.66 10.38
CA TRP A 66 -18.12 -6.34 9.01
C TRP A 66 -19.58 -5.95 8.89
N LEU A 67 -19.83 -4.90 8.12
CA LEU A 67 -21.18 -4.46 7.77
C LEU A 67 -21.93 -5.50 6.91
N GLN A 68 -21.20 -6.42 6.30
CA GLN A 68 -21.74 -7.52 5.52
C GLN A 68 -21.03 -8.83 5.87
N PRO A 69 -21.71 -9.81 6.50
CA PRO A 69 -21.14 -11.12 6.77
C PRO A 69 -20.69 -11.83 5.47
N PRO A 70 -19.68 -12.71 5.53
CA PRO A 70 -19.27 -13.51 4.38
C PRO A 70 -20.44 -14.32 3.80
N GLY A 71 -20.47 -14.47 2.47
CA GLY A 71 -21.49 -15.27 1.76
C GLY A 71 -22.90 -14.66 1.70
N THR A 72 -23.12 -13.44 2.21
CA THR A 72 -24.42 -12.77 2.16
C THR A 72 -24.54 -11.81 0.97
N ILE A 73 -25.76 -11.51 0.50
CA ILE A 73 -25.98 -10.50 -0.54
C ILE A 73 -25.85 -9.09 0.07
N PRO A 74 -25.15 -8.14 -0.57
CA PRO A 74 -25.02 -6.79 -0.02
C PRO A 74 -26.38 -6.10 0.15
N ASN A 75 -26.78 -5.86 1.40
CA ASN A 75 -28.01 -5.11 1.72
C ASN A 75 -27.80 -3.59 1.67
N ILE A 76 -26.55 -3.13 1.63
CA ILE A 76 -26.17 -1.72 1.53
C ILE A 76 -25.08 -1.52 0.48
N SER A 77 -25.09 -0.37 -0.19
CA SER A 77 -24.02 0.00 -1.12
C SER A 77 -22.75 0.38 -0.39
N VAL A 78 -21.59 0.26 -1.06
CA VAL A 78 -20.30 0.76 -0.53
C VAL A 78 -20.38 2.25 -0.18
N THR A 79 -21.15 3.04 -0.92
CA THR A 79 -21.39 4.45 -0.59
C THR A 79 -22.10 4.60 0.74
N LYS A 80 -23.15 3.82 1.01
CA LYS A 80 -23.84 3.81 2.31
C LYS A 80 -22.91 3.35 3.43
N ALA A 81 -22.09 2.32 3.19
CA ALA A 81 -21.09 1.85 4.15
C ALA A 81 -20.05 2.93 4.51
N ARG A 82 -19.63 3.76 3.55
CA ARG A 82 -18.76 4.91 3.84
C ARG A 82 -19.47 5.99 4.65
N LEU A 83 -20.75 6.23 4.36
CA LEU A 83 -21.55 7.23 5.05
C LEU A 83 -21.84 6.86 6.51
N SER A 84 -22.01 5.56 6.83
CA SER A 84 -22.28 5.14 8.23
C SER A 84 -21.12 5.50 9.18
N ARG A 85 -19.88 5.53 8.68
CA ARG A 85 -18.69 5.96 9.45
C ARG A 85 -18.47 7.48 9.46
N TYR A 86 -19.21 8.21 8.63
CA TYR A 86 -19.09 9.67 8.52
C TYR A 86 -20.01 10.43 9.49
N LEU A 87 -21.16 9.83 9.82
CA LEU A 87 -22.20 10.39 10.70
C LEU A 87 -21.91 10.17 12.19
N ASN A 88 -22.77 10.68 13.08
CA ASN A 88 -22.71 10.35 14.50
C ASN A 88 -23.07 8.88 14.74
N LYS A 89 -22.59 8.31 15.84
CA LYS A 89 -23.02 6.99 16.32
C LYS A 89 -24.53 6.92 16.55
N SER A 90 -25.15 7.96 17.10
CA SER A 90 -26.61 8.01 17.31
C SER A 90 -27.40 7.97 15.99
N ASP A 91 -26.81 8.47 14.90
CA ASP A 91 -27.48 8.61 13.60
C ASP A 91 -27.27 7.37 12.71
N CYS A 92 -26.44 6.40 13.14
CA CYS A 92 -26.17 5.18 12.37
C CYS A 92 -27.07 3.98 12.74
N HIS A 93 -27.96 4.12 13.73
CA HIS A 93 -28.87 3.05 14.16
C HIS A 93 -29.99 2.78 13.14
N SER A 94 -29.73 1.91 12.16
CA SER A 94 -30.79 1.32 11.35
C SER A 94 -30.51 -0.11 10.85
N SER A 95 -29.75 -0.93 11.57
CA SER A 95 -29.73 -2.39 11.35
C SER A 95 -29.31 -3.17 12.59
N THR A 96 -29.98 -4.29 12.81
CA THR A 96 -30.12 -5.04 14.07
C THR A 96 -28.89 -5.82 14.55
N ASN A 97 -27.68 -5.54 14.05
CA ASN A 97 -26.45 -6.28 14.37
C ASN A 97 -25.21 -5.38 14.60
N ASP A 98 -25.38 -4.06 14.77
CA ASP A 98 -24.22 -3.16 14.95
C ASP A 98 -23.50 -3.43 16.28
N ILE A 99 -22.25 -3.89 16.19
CA ILE A 99 -21.33 -3.88 17.33
C ILE A 99 -21.13 -2.43 17.75
N ASP A 100 -21.32 -2.17 19.05
CA ASP A 100 -21.26 -0.83 19.64
C ASP A 100 -19.83 -0.28 19.62
N LEU A 101 -19.43 0.30 18.48
CA LEU A 101 -18.10 0.86 18.33
C LEU A 101 -17.96 2.19 19.09
N PRO A 102 -16.78 2.48 19.64
CA PRO A 102 -16.52 3.75 20.31
C PRO A 102 -16.64 4.96 19.38
N GLY A 103 -16.94 6.14 19.93
CA GLY A 103 -17.15 7.37 19.17
C GLY A 103 -15.98 7.76 18.24
N CYS A 104 -14.74 7.38 18.56
CA CYS A 104 -13.57 7.67 17.71
C CYS A 104 -13.60 6.97 16.34
N TYR A 105 -14.46 5.96 16.13
CA TYR A 105 -14.68 5.32 14.83
C TYR A 105 -15.60 6.13 13.90
N TYR A 106 -16.24 7.18 14.41
CA TYR A 106 -17.20 8.01 13.71
C TYR A 106 -16.60 9.40 13.47
N LEU A 107 -16.45 9.79 12.20
CA LEU A 107 -15.72 11.02 11.85
C LEU A 107 -16.35 12.29 12.41
N LYS A 108 -17.68 12.30 12.65
CA LYS A 108 -18.35 13.45 13.27
C LYS A 108 -17.96 13.61 14.74
N GLU A 109 -18.07 12.57 15.55
CA GLU A 109 -17.68 12.62 16.96
C GLU A 109 -16.18 12.88 17.13
N LEU A 110 -15.35 12.24 16.30
CA LEU A 110 -13.93 12.51 16.29
C LEU A 110 -13.64 13.96 15.89
N SER A 111 -14.35 14.52 14.89
CA SER A 111 -14.18 15.93 14.51
C SER A 111 -14.57 16.89 15.63
N ASP A 112 -15.62 16.60 16.39
CA ASP A 112 -16.07 17.45 17.49
C ASP A 112 -15.07 17.40 18.66
N LEU A 113 -14.50 16.23 18.94
CA LEU A 113 -13.42 16.10 19.92
C LEU A 113 -12.22 16.96 19.49
N ILE A 114 -11.80 16.84 18.24
CA ILE A 114 -10.62 17.54 17.70
C ILE A 114 -10.84 19.07 17.65
N ASP A 115 -12.05 19.53 17.33
CA ASP A 115 -12.44 20.95 17.37
C ASP A 115 -12.38 21.52 18.80
N ASN A 116 -12.89 20.77 19.79
CA ASN A 116 -12.83 21.15 21.20
C ASN A 116 -11.40 21.25 21.76
N LEU A 117 -10.42 20.58 21.15
CA LEU A 117 -9.00 20.73 21.47
C LEU A 117 -8.37 21.98 20.86
N GLY A 118 -9.13 22.77 20.11
CA GLY A 118 -8.67 23.99 19.45
C GLY A 118 -7.94 23.74 18.12
N MET A 119 -8.12 22.57 17.52
CA MET A 119 -7.59 22.28 16.19
C MET A 119 -8.43 22.98 15.13
N THR A 120 -7.82 23.36 14.00
CA THR A 120 -8.49 24.16 12.96
C THR A 120 -8.51 23.43 11.61
N HIS A 121 -9.18 24.00 10.61
CA HIS A 121 -9.24 23.47 9.24
C HIS A 121 -9.66 21.99 9.16
N ILE A 122 -10.67 21.62 9.96
CA ILE A 122 -11.11 20.23 10.12
C ILE A 122 -11.89 19.79 8.88
N ILE A 123 -11.45 18.70 8.25
CA ILE A 123 -12.08 18.11 7.06
C ILE A 123 -12.29 16.62 7.32
N ARG A 124 -13.55 16.19 7.25
CA ARG A 124 -13.93 14.78 7.29
C ARG A 124 -13.91 14.20 5.87
N SER A 125 -13.03 13.25 5.60
CA SER A 125 -12.89 12.63 4.28
C SER A 125 -13.51 11.22 4.27
N PRO A 126 -14.70 11.03 3.67
CA PRO A 126 -15.35 9.71 3.60
C PRO A 126 -14.75 8.88 2.45
N GLN A 127 -13.50 8.45 2.60
CA GLN A 127 -12.85 7.52 1.67
C GLN A 127 -13.06 6.07 2.12
N ALA A 128 -12.50 5.10 1.39
CA ALA A 128 -12.44 3.71 1.88
C ALA A 128 -11.71 3.59 3.22
N LEU A 129 -10.85 4.56 3.53
CA LEU A 129 -10.26 4.81 4.84
C LEU A 129 -10.91 6.09 5.39
N PRO A 130 -11.84 6.00 6.35
CA PRO A 130 -12.33 7.18 7.05
C PRO A 130 -11.15 7.96 7.63
N LEU A 131 -11.00 9.21 7.19
CA LEU A 131 -9.83 10.04 7.50
C LEU A 131 -10.30 11.42 7.95
N LEU A 132 -9.78 11.86 9.09
CA LEU A 132 -9.99 13.21 9.59
C LEU A 132 -8.72 14.04 9.34
N LYS A 133 -8.83 15.09 8.53
CA LYS A 133 -7.74 16.06 8.34
C LYS A 133 -7.96 17.26 9.26
N PHE A 134 -6.91 17.81 9.85
CA PHE A 134 -6.97 19.04 10.65
C PHE A 134 -5.59 19.71 10.73
N VAL A 135 -5.55 20.91 11.32
CA VAL A 135 -4.31 21.65 11.61
C VAL A 135 -4.20 21.88 13.12
N ASP A 136 -3.04 21.58 13.69
CA ASP A 136 -2.66 22.03 15.03
C ASP A 136 -2.04 23.43 14.93
N PRO A 137 -2.77 24.51 15.32
CA PRO A 137 -2.27 25.87 15.18
C PRO A 137 -1.10 26.17 16.13
N LYS A 138 -1.01 25.49 17.28
CA LYS A 138 0.05 25.70 18.27
C LYS A 138 1.38 25.16 17.76
N ARG A 139 1.35 23.96 17.17
CA ARG A 139 2.56 23.29 16.67
C ARG A 139 2.81 23.52 15.17
N LYS A 140 1.85 24.13 14.47
CA LYS A 140 1.88 24.42 13.02
C LYS A 140 2.00 23.14 12.18
N LEU A 141 1.17 22.15 12.50
CA LEU A 141 1.22 20.81 11.88
C LEU A 141 -0.10 20.56 11.14
N GLY A 142 -0.02 20.20 9.86
CA GLY A 142 -1.13 19.52 9.18
C GLY A 142 -1.17 18.06 9.64
N CYS A 143 -2.37 17.51 9.85
CA CYS A 143 -2.54 16.18 10.43
C CYS A 143 -3.61 15.38 9.69
N ASP A 144 -3.32 14.10 9.48
CA ASP A 144 -4.19 13.09 8.89
C ASP A 144 -4.43 12.00 9.94
N LEU A 145 -5.61 11.94 10.57
CA LEU A 145 -5.93 11.01 11.66
C LEU A 145 -6.93 9.94 11.22
N GLN A 146 -6.56 8.68 11.43
CA GLN A 146 -7.39 7.50 11.14
C GLN A 146 -7.70 6.73 12.42
N CYS A 147 -8.84 6.03 12.47
CA CYS A 147 -9.18 5.16 13.59
C CYS A 147 -8.98 3.68 13.23
N ASN A 148 -8.12 3.01 14.01
CA ASN A 148 -7.79 1.60 13.99
C ASN A 148 -7.52 1.00 12.60
N ASN A 149 -6.91 1.78 11.70
CA ASN A 149 -6.48 1.30 10.40
C ASN A 149 -4.99 0.91 10.45
N LEU A 150 -4.74 -0.36 10.77
CA LEU A 150 -3.42 -0.82 11.16
C LEU A 150 -2.43 -0.99 9.99
N SER A 151 -2.88 -1.00 8.73
CA SER A 151 -1.98 -1.17 7.57
C SER A 151 -0.87 -0.12 7.54
N GLY A 152 -1.20 1.15 7.84
CA GLY A 152 -0.20 2.22 7.88
C GLY A 152 0.87 1.99 8.94
N LEU A 153 0.48 1.47 10.11
CA LEU A 153 1.37 1.15 11.22
C LEU A 153 2.39 0.07 10.82
N TYR A 154 1.92 -1.05 10.26
CA TYR A 154 2.80 -2.14 9.84
C TYR A 154 3.70 -1.75 8.67
N ASN A 155 3.17 -1.05 7.66
CA ASN A 155 3.95 -0.54 6.53
C ASN A 155 5.13 0.33 7.01
N CYS A 156 4.85 1.25 7.93
CA CYS A 156 5.85 2.14 8.49
C CYS A 156 6.84 1.40 9.38
N SER A 157 6.38 0.43 10.17
CA SER A 157 7.23 -0.43 10.97
C SER A 157 8.23 -1.19 10.10
N LEU A 158 7.80 -1.79 8.98
CA LEU A 158 8.71 -2.48 8.05
C LEU A 158 9.78 -1.55 7.50
N ILE A 159 9.37 -0.37 7.00
CA ILE A 159 10.31 0.62 6.44
C ILE A 159 11.28 1.12 7.52
N LEU A 160 10.81 1.34 8.75
CA LEU A 160 11.65 1.73 9.88
C LEU A 160 12.74 0.69 10.15
N HIS A 161 12.40 -0.60 10.21
CA HIS A 161 13.39 -1.65 10.46
C HIS A 161 14.41 -1.75 9.31
N TYR A 162 13.98 -1.61 8.05
CA TYR A 162 14.92 -1.51 6.94
C TYR A 162 15.85 -0.28 7.05
N CYS A 163 15.30 0.87 7.45
CA CYS A 163 16.09 2.08 7.70
C CYS A 163 17.05 1.94 8.90
N GLN A 164 16.73 1.10 9.89
CA GLN A 164 17.64 0.81 11.00
C GLN A 164 18.78 -0.11 10.58
N ILE A 165 18.54 -1.00 9.60
CA ILE A 165 19.56 -1.90 9.04
C ILE A 165 20.54 -1.12 8.17
N SER A 166 20.04 -0.23 7.31
CA SER A 166 20.87 0.60 6.43
C SER A 166 20.54 2.10 6.57
N PRO A 167 20.93 2.73 7.70
CA PRO A 167 20.54 4.11 8.00
C PRO A 167 21.21 5.14 7.09
N PHE A 168 22.40 4.85 6.56
CA PHE A 168 23.19 5.77 5.75
C PHE A 168 23.00 5.59 4.24
N VAL A 169 22.35 4.51 3.79
CA VAL A 169 22.10 4.26 2.36
C VAL A 169 20.60 4.31 2.06
N LEU A 170 19.78 3.48 2.73
CA LEU A 170 18.35 3.37 2.37
C LEU A 170 17.58 4.66 2.61
N ARG A 171 17.65 5.24 3.82
CA ARG A 171 16.87 6.45 4.12
C ARG A 171 17.28 7.61 3.19
N PRO A 172 18.58 7.92 3.01
CA PRO A 172 19.02 8.91 2.01
C PRO A 172 18.58 8.60 0.58
N LEU A 173 18.64 7.33 0.14
CA LEU A 173 18.15 6.91 -1.18
C LEU A 173 16.66 7.19 -1.35
N ILE A 174 15.82 6.80 -0.38
CA ILE A 174 14.37 7.06 -0.45
C ILE A 174 14.11 8.56 -0.51
N CYS A 175 14.78 9.36 0.34
CA CYS A 175 14.63 10.81 0.33
C CYS A 175 15.06 11.44 -1.00
N PHE A 176 16.17 10.97 -1.58
CA PHE A 176 16.65 11.40 -2.89
C PHE A 176 15.62 11.09 -3.97
N VAL A 177 15.16 9.83 -4.07
CA VAL A 177 14.20 9.39 -5.10
C VAL A 177 12.86 10.13 -4.96
N LYS A 178 12.37 10.37 -3.73
CA LYS A 178 11.15 11.18 -3.52
C LYS A 178 11.32 12.62 -3.98
N ASN A 179 12.47 13.23 -3.70
CA ASN A 179 12.75 14.60 -4.10
C ASN A 179 12.92 14.73 -5.63
N TRP A 180 13.69 13.81 -6.23
CA TRP A 180 13.81 13.67 -7.68
C TRP A 180 12.45 13.47 -8.34
N TYR A 181 11.62 12.57 -7.82
CA TYR A 181 10.27 12.34 -8.31
C TYR A 181 9.43 13.62 -8.27
N LYS A 182 9.49 14.36 -7.16
CA LYS A 182 8.76 15.62 -6.99
C LYS A 182 9.15 16.66 -8.03
N VAL A 183 10.45 16.80 -8.28
CA VAL A 183 10.98 17.70 -9.32
C VAL A 183 10.49 17.27 -10.70
N LYS A 184 10.77 16.02 -11.10
CA LYS A 184 10.48 15.53 -12.46
C LYS A 184 9.00 15.51 -12.78
N SER A 185 8.15 15.21 -11.80
CA SER A 185 6.69 15.20 -11.98
C SER A 185 6.04 16.57 -11.78
N GLY A 186 6.76 17.55 -11.22
CA GLY A 186 6.18 18.81 -10.73
C GLY A 186 5.15 18.64 -9.60
N LYS A 187 5.04 17.45 -8.99
CA LYS A 187 4.06 17.10 -7.96
C LYS A 187 4.67 16.27 -6.84
N ASP A 188 4.35 16.62 -5.60
CA ASP A 188 4.80 15.83 -4.45
C ASP A 188 4.25 14.38 -4.53
N PRO A 189 5.05 13.33 -4.26
CA PRO A 189 4.59 11.94 -4.24
C PRO A 189 3.57 11.61 -3.13
N LYS A 190 3.27 12.56 -2.23
CA LYS A 190 2.12 12.46 -1.31
C LYS A 190 0.80 12.87 -1.96
N THR A 191 0.87 13.61 -3.06
CA THR A 191 -0.31 14.04 -3.81
C THR A 191 -1.03 12.83 -4.39
N SER A 192 -2.37 12.86 -4.41
CA SER A 192 -3.19 11.78 -4.98
C SER A 192 -2.68 11.35 -6.37
N ASN A 193 -2.53 10.03 -6.56
CA ASN A 193 -2.10 9.44 -7.83
C ASN A 193 -2.97 9.85 -9.03
N ARG A 194 -4.20 10.32 -8.80
CA ARG A 194 -5.08 10.81 -9.88
C ARG A 194 -4.57 12.07 -10.58
N ILE A 195 -3.82 12.91 -9.86
CA ILE A 195 -3.31 14.18 -10.37
C ILE A 195 -1.77 14.19 -10.48
N ASN A 196 -1.12 13.12 -10.03
CA ASN A 196 0.31 12.95 -10.17
C ASN A 196 0.61 12.28 -11.52
N PRO A 197 1.46 12.85 -12.40
CA PRO A 197 1.67 12.31 -13.75
C PRO A 197 2.31 10.92 -13.75
N PHE A 198 3.19 10.61 -12.79
CA PHE A 198 3.79 9.28 -12.68
C PHE A 198 2.92 8.30 -11.88
N LYS A 199 1.87 8.77 -11.20
CA LYS A 199 0.88 7.94 -10.50
C LYS A 199 1.45 6.97 -9.46
N LEU A 200 2.62 7.27 -8.88
CA LEU A 200 3.22 6.51 -7.77
C LEU A 200 3.12 7.28 -6.45
N SER A 201 2.85 6.54 -5.38
CA SER A 201 2.85 7.11 -4.03
C SER A 201 4.24 7.08 -3.40
N SER A 202 4.46 7.90 -2.37
CA SER A 202 5.69 7.85 -1.55
C SER A 202 5.97 6.45 -0.98
N TYR A 203 4.91 5.72 -0.60
CA TYR A 203 5.04 4.34 -0.13
C TYR A 203 5.53 3.42 -1.25
N CYS A 204 4.95 3.51 -2.45
CA CYS A 204 5.38 2.74 -3.61
C CYS A 204 6.86 2.99 -3.94
N LEU A 205 7.31 4.25 -3.95
CA LEU A 205 8.71 4.60 -4.17
C LEU A 205 9.65 4.01 -3.10
N SER A 206 9.20 3.98 -1.84
CA SER A 206 9.96 3.38 -0.74
C SER A 206 10.14 1.88 -0.95
N LEU A 207 9.09 1.17 -1.40
CA LEU A 207 9.17 -0.25 -1.74
C LEU A 207 10.12 -0.52 -2.91
N ILE A 208 10.09 0.31 -3.97
CA ILE A 208 11.02 0.19 -5.10
C ILE A 208 12.47 0.32 -4.62
N CYS A 209 12.77 1.29 -3.74
CA CYS A 209 14.12 1.46 -3.17
C CYS A 209 14.55 0.26 -2.30
N ILE A 210 13.66 -0.23 -1.43
CA ILE A 210 13.92 -1.42 -0.60
C ILE A 210 14.21 -2.62 -1.50
N SER A 211 13.36 -2.87 -2.50
CA SER A 211 13.50 -3.99 -3.42
C SER A 211 14.78 -3.93 -4.24
N TYR A 212 15.19 -2.75 -4.69
CA TYR A 212 16.48 -2.57 -5.36
C TYR A 212 17.66 -2.95 -4.45
N LEU A 213 17.66 -2.44 -3.21
CA LEU A 213 18.74 -2.76 -2.26
C LEU A 213 18.72 -4.23 -1.83
N GLN A 214 17.56 -4.89 -1.78
CA GLN A 214 17.49 -6.34 -1.59
C GLN A 214 18.07 -7.11 -2.78
N HIS A 215 17.75 -6.67 -4.00
CA HIS A 215 18.22 -7.32 -5.23
C HIS A 215 19.74 -7.30 -5.35
N ILE A 216 20.39 -6.18 -5.03
CA ILE A 216 21.87 -6.10 -5.00
C ILE A 216 22.49 -6.69 -3.72
N GLY A 217 21.67 -7.26 -2.83
CA GLY A 217 22.10 -7.88 -1.58
C GLY A 217 22.59 -6.92 -0.49
N HIS A 218 22.25 -5.63 -0.58
CA HIS A 218 22.55 -4.63 0.46
C HIS A 218 21.50 -4.60 1.59
N LEU A 219 20.28 -5.09 1.35
CA LEU A 219 19.27 -5.32 2.39
C LEU A 219 18.88 -6.80 2.47
N PRO A 220 18.57 -7.33 3.66
CA PRO A 220 18.02 -8.67 3.79
C PRO A 220 16.57 -8.70 3.30
N ASN A 221 16.03 -9.90 3.09
CA ASN A 221 14.58 -10.07 3.04
C ASN A 221 14.05 -10.37 4.45
N LEU A 222 13.48 -9.36 5.13
CA LEU A 222 12.88 -9.51 6.47
C LEU A 222 11.62 -10.39 6.48
N GLN A 223 11.09 -10.72 5.31
CA GLN A 223 9.93 -11.59 5.14
C GLN A 223 10.29 -12.94 4.51
N LYS A 224 11.59 -13.29 4.43
CA LYS A 224 12.06 -14.55 3.84
C LYS A 224 11.40 -15.77 4.48
N ASN A 225 11.38 -15.80 5.81
CA ASN A 225 10.97 -16.99 6.60
C ASN A 225 9.56 -16.87 7.18
N ILE A 226 8.69 -16.01 6.65
CA ILE A 226 7.30 -15.96 7.14
C ILE A 226 6.52 -17.19 6.68
N ASN A 227 5.64 -17.68 7.55
CA ASN A 227 4.76 -18.79 7.26
C ASN A 227 3.72 -18.38 6.19
N VAL A 228 3.62 -19.16 5.11
CA VAL A 228 2.60 -18.97 4.09
C VAL A 228 1.50 -19.98 4.37
N LYS A 229 0.51 -19.57 5.15
CA LYS A 229 -0.62 -20.43 5.49
C LYS A 229 -1.47 -20.66 4.25
N GLU A 230 -1.71 -21.92 3.93
CA GLU A 230 -2.70 -22.32 2.94
C GLU A 230 -4.04 -22.53 3.64
N TYR A 231 -5.11 -22.03 3.03
CA TYR A 231 -6.45 -22.14 3.60
C TYR A 231 -7.29 -23.10 2.78
N SER A 232 -7.69 -24.21 3.39
CA SER A 232 -8.58 -25.20 2.77
C SER A 232 -10.00 -24.66 2.61
N THR A 233 -10.46 -23.84 3.57
CA THR A 233 -11.80 -23.26 3.58
C THR A 233 -11.79 -21.76 3.88
N GLU A 234 -12.88 -21.07 3.54
CA GLU A 234 -13.08 -19.66 3.94
C GLU A 234 -13.07 -19.50 5.46
N GLU A 235 -13.61 -20.46 6.18
CA GLU A 235 -13.67 -20.44 7.65
C GLU A 235 -12.27 -20.45 8.27
N ASP A 236 -11.37 -21.30 7.75
CA ASP A 236 -9.96 -21.35 8.20
C ASP A 236 -9.24 -20.01 7.99
N TRP A 237 -9.58 -19.31 6.90
CA TRP A 237 -9.03 -18.00 6.56
C TRP A 237 -9.57 -16.89 7.47
N LEU A 238 -10.89 -16.87 7.70
CA LEU A 238 -11.53 -15.87 8.56
C LEU A 238 -11.11 -16.02 10.03
N ASN A 239 -10.82 -17.25 10.46
CA ASN A 239 -10.40 -17.57 11.83
C ASN A 239 -8.87 -17.48 12.03
N ASP A 240 -8.12 -16.95 11.07
CA ASP A 240 -6.67 -16.83 11.22
C ASP A 240 -6.28 -15.69 12.17
N ASP A 241 -5.67 -16.06 13.29
CA ASP A 241 -5.29 -15.12 14.34
C ASP A 241 -4.13 -14.19 13.96
N GLU A 242 -3.35 -14.56 12.93
CA GLU A 242 -2.25 -13.73 12.42
C GLU A 242 -2.70 -12.64 11.44
N LEU A 243 -3.94 -12.71 10.95
CA LEU A 243 -4.47 -11.74 10.00
C LEU A 243 -4.92 -10.46 10.70
N VAL A 244 -4.48 -9.35 10.12
CA VAL A 244 -4.97 -8.01 10.45
C VAL A 244 -5.86 -7.51 9.33
N TRP A 245 -6.95 -6.86 9.68
CA TRP A 245 -7.98 -6.43 8.77
C TRP A 245 -8.08 -4.90 8.73
N SER A 246 -8.19 -4.37 7.52
CA SER A 246 -8.17 -2.92 7.25
C SER A 246 -9.36 -2.48 6.42
N GLU A 247 -9.44 -1.18 6.10
CA GLU A 247 -10.44 -0.59 5.20
C GLU A 247 -11.88 -0.53 5.73
N TRP A 248 -12.06 0.11 6.90
CA TRP A 248 -13.35 0.38 7.57
C TRP A 248 -14.46 0.99 6.70
N GLY A 249 -14.13 1.67 5.60
CA GLY A 249 -15.10 2.23 4.66
C GLY A 249 -15.61 1.23 3.61
N LYS A 250 -15.30 -0.07 3.75
CA LYS A 250 -15.80 -1.17 2.93
C LYS A 250 -16.83 -2.01 3.69
N LEU A 251 -17.58 -2.82 2.94
CA LEU A 251 -18.54 -3.76 3.49
C LEU A 251 -17.85 -4.87 4.30
N GLN A 252 -16.66 -5.26 3.84
CA GLN A 252 -15.79 -6.26 4.46
C GLN A 252 -14.36 -5.72 4.46
N GLY A 253 -13.60 -6.10 5.48
CA GLY A 253 -12.20 -5.73 5.62
C GLY A 253 -11.30 -6.42 4.60
N THR A 254 -10.14 -5.82 4.36
CA THR A 254 -9.06 -6.46 3.59
C THR A 254 -8.02 -7.05 4.55
N SER A 255 -7.79 -8.36 4.42
CA SER A 255 -6.77 -9.10 5.18
C SER A 255 -5.36 -8.65 4.79
N SER A 256 -4.46 -8.66 5.78
CA SER A 256 -3.03 -8.36 5.65
C SER A 256 -2.22 -9.32 6.50
N HIS A 257 -1.18 -9.92 5.92
CA HIS A 257 -0.22 -10.78 6.62
C HIS A 257 0.91 -9.91 7.16
N THR A 258 0.80 -9.43 8.39
CA THR A 258 1.64 -8.32 8.90
C THR A 258 2.97 -8.75 9.51
N PHE A 259 3.26 -10.05 9.53
CA PHE A 259 4.46 -10.60 10.14
C PHE A 259 5.73 -10.33 9.29
N PHE A 260 6.81 -9.97 9.98
CA PHE A 260 8.17 -9.88 9.45
C PHE A 260 9.18 -9.93 10.61
N THR A 261 10.42 -10.32 10.33
CA THR A 261 11.48 -10.35 11.34
C THR A 261 12.00 -8.94 11.60
N LYS A 262 12.05 -8.51 12.86
CA LYS A 262 12.56 -7.18 13.25
C LYS A 262 14.08 -7.11 13.36
N SER A 263 14.74 -8.26 13.43
CA SER A 263 16.20 -8.40 13.49
C SER A 263 16.75 -9.05 12.23
N VAL A 264 17.95 -8.66 11.87
CA VAL A 264 18.71 -9.31 10.80
C VAL A 264 19.19 -10.69 11.27
N PRO A 265 19.17 -11.73 10.42
CA PRO A 265 19.80 -13.01 10.76
C PRO A 265 21.27 -12.82 11.14
N HIS A 266 21.77 -13.53 12.16
CA HIS A 266 23.12 -13.35 12.68
C HIS A 266 24.22 -13.59 11.63
N ASP A 267 23.96 -14.48 10.67
CA ASP A 267 24.85 -14.86 9.58
C ASP A 267 24.70 -13.96 8.34
N TRP A 268 23.70 -13.09 8.29
CA TRP A 268 23.49 -12.22 7.14
C TRP A 268 24.51 -11.08 7.11
N LYS A 269 25.04 -10.83 5.92
CA LYS A 269 25.90 -9.69 5.62
C LYS A 269 25.50 -9.09 4.29
N ALA A 270 25.61 -7.76 4.18
CA ALA A 270 25.46 -7.10 2.90
C ALA A 270 26.52 -7.63 1.91
N SER A 271 26.13 -7.81 0.65
CA SER A 271 27.06 -8.19 -0.43
C SER A 271 28.19 -7.18 -0.58
N ASP A 272 27.85 -5.89 -0.45
CA ASP A 272 28.81 -4.79 -0.34
C ASP A 272 28.51 -3.98 0.93
N PRO A 273 29.28 -4.21 2.02
CA PRO A 273 29.17 -3.44 3.26
C PRO A 273 29.68 -1.99 3.13
N THR A 274 30.40 -1.67 2.05
CA THR A 274 31.00 -0.35 1.81
C THR A 274 30.17 0.53 0.89
N LEU A 275 29.05 0.00 0.38
CA LEU A 275 28.14 0.72 -0.52
C LEU A 275 27.75 2.07 0.09
N THR A 276 28.04 3.14 -0.63
CA THR A 276 27.67 4.50 -0.26
C THR A 276 26.31 4.88 -0.84
N VAL A 277 25.69 5.95 -0.32
CA VAL A 277 24.45 6.49 -0.88
C VAL A 277 24.64 6.95 -2.34
N ASP A 278 25.77 7.54 -2.72
CA ASP A 278 25.98 8.00 -4.09
C ASP A 278 26.07 6.82 -5.07
N GLN A 279 26.73 5.74 -4.68
CA GLN A 279 26.78 4.50 -5.45
C GLN A 279 25.39 3.87 -5.56
N ALA A 280 24.63 3.84 -4.47
CA ALA A 280 23.26 3.33 -4.47
C ALA A 280 22.31 4.15 -5.35
N VAL A 281 22.42 5.49 -5.34
CA VAL A 281 21.64 6.37 -6.22
C VAL A 281 21.99 6.11 -7.69
N ARG A 282 23.28 6.07 -8.05
CA ARG A 282 23.72 5.79 -9.42
C ARG A 282 23.27 4.41 -9.88
N GLY A 283 23.47 3.39 -9.04
CA GLY A 283 23.06 2.03 -9.32
C GLY A 283 21.54 1.90 -9.47
N PHE A 284 20.75 2.63 -8.68
CA PHE A 284 19.29 2.65 -8.79
C PHE A 284 18.84 3.15 -10.16
N PHE A 285 19.34 4.31 -10.62
CA PHE A 285 18.96 4.86 -11.92
C PHE A 285 19.46 4.00 -13.07
N ARG A 286 20.66 3.44 -12.96
CA ARG A 286 21.19 2.48 -13.94
C ARG A 286 20.32 1.24 -14.05
N PHE A 287 20.00 0.63 -12.92
CA PHE A 287 19.23 -0.60 -12.86
C PHE A 287 17.81 -0.43 -13.42
N PHE A 288 17.15 0.69 -13.09
CA PHE A 288 15.81 0.96 -13.59
C PHE A 288 15.75 1.71 -14.93
N SER A 289 16.88 2.17 -15.47
CA SER A 289 16.93 2.74 -16.82
C SER A 289 16.31 1.75 -17.80
N GLN A 290 15.73 2.24 -18.90
CA GLN A 290 15.23 1.39 -19.98
C GLN A 290 16.09 1.67 -21.21
N ASN A 291 16.71 0.63 -21.77
CA ASN A 291 17.27 0.75 -23.10
C ASN A 291 16.13 1.04 -24.10
N PRO A 292 16.36 1.81 -25.18
CA PRO A 292 15.33 2.06 -26.18
C PRO A 292 14.76 0.72 -26.67
N PRO A 293 13.46 0.67 -27.03
CA PRO A 293 12.78 -0.58 -27.30
C PRO A 293 13.52 -1.32 -28.41
N GLN A 294 14.22 -2.40 -28.04
CA GLN A 294 14.58 -3.42 -29.01
C GLN A 294 13.24 -3.96 -29.50
N THR A 295 12.94 -3.58 -30.73
CA THR A 295 11.80 -4.02 -31.51
C THR A 295 11.55 -5.51 -31.31
N TYR A 296 10.37 -5.85 -30.81
CA TYR A 296 9.69 -7.14 -30.92
C TYR A 296 10.50 -8.40 -30.58
N PHE A 297 10.16 -9.04 -29.47
CA PHE A 297 10.31 -10.49 -29.25
C PHE A 297 11.62 -11.11 -29.76
N SER A 298 12.76 -10.42 -29.59
CA SER A 298 14.02 -11.14 -29.55
C SER A 298 13.98 -11.99 -28.28
N SER A 299 14.35 -13.26 -28.41
CA SER A 299 14.50 -14.21 -27.32
C SER A 299 15.61 -13.73 -26.39
N ILE A 300 15.34 -12.70 -25.59
CA ILE A 300 16.21 -12.28 -24.50
C ILE A 300 15.96 -13.32 -23.42
N ASP A 301 16.95 -14.19 -23.19
CA ASP A 301 16.95 -15.05 -22.02
C ASP A 301 16.94 -14.14 -20.77
N PRO A 302 15.89 -14.17 -19.94
CA PRO A 302 15.81 -13.34 -18.74
C PRO A 302 16.94 -13.60 -17.74
N SER A 303 17.67 -14.71 -17.89
CA SER A 303 18.83 -15.05 -17.07
C SER A 303 20.13 -14.34 -17.50
N GLU A 304 20.19 -13.73 -18.69
CA GLU A 304 21.42 -13.11 -19.22
C GLU A 304 21.54 -11.60 -18.96
N ASN A 305 20.46 -10.88 -18.63
CA ASN A 305 20.51 -9.44 -18.34
C ASN A 305 20.17 -9.15 -16.87
N VAL A 306 21.06 -9.59 -15.97
CA VAL A 306 20.92 -9.43 -14.50
C VAL A 306 21.07 -7.96 -14.06
N ASP A 307 21.62 -7.11 -14.92
CA ASP A 307 22.02 -5.74 -14.58
C ASP A 307 20.91 -4.69 -14.74
N GLN A 308 19.73 -5.08 -15.25
CA GLN A 308 18.63 -4.14 -15.54
C GLN A 308 17.25 -4.72 -15.23
N PHE A 309 16.34 -3.88 -14.74
CA PHE A 309 14.95 -4.24 -14.52
C PHE A 309 14.18 -4.35 -15.84
N VAL A 310 13.62 -5.54 -16.10
CA VAL A 310 12.84 -5.85 -17.30
C VAL A 310 11.36 -5.99 -16.94
N PRO A 311 10.56 -4.91 -17.02
CA PRO A 311 9.15 -4.89 -16.57
C PRO A 311 8.24 -5.88 -17.31
N LEU A 312 8.67 -6.36 -18.49
CA LEU A 312 7.95 -7.34 -19.29
C LEU A 312 7.90 -8.72 -18.62
N TYR A 313 8.96 -9.09 -17.89
CA TYR A 313 9.14 -10.42 -17.29
C TYR A 313 9.34 -10.38 -15.78
N GLN A 314 9.56 -9.20 -15.20
CA GLN A 314 9.85 -9.04 -13.78
C GLN A 314 8.81 -8.17 -13.08
N ILE A 315 8.68 -8.38 -11.78
CA ILE A 315 7.96 -7.52 -10.84
C ILE A 315 8.90 -7.10 -9.72
N ILE A 316 8.53 -6.01 -9.05
CA ILE A 316 9.22 -5.52 -7.85
C ILE A 316 8.48 -6.10 -6.65
N SER A 317 9.11 -7.02 -5.92
CA SER A 317 8.55 -7.70 -4.76
C SER A 317 9.50 -7.63 -3.58
N PRO A 318 9.30 -6.70 -2.62
CA PRO A 318 10.09 -6.69 -1.38
C PRO A 318 9.85 -7.94 -0.52
N LEU A 319 8.71 -8.60 -0.73
CA LEU A 319 8.29 -9.85 -0.10
C LEU A 319 9.14 -11.04 -0.56
N ASP A 320 9.51 -11.06 -1.86
CA ASP A 320 10.30 -12.13 -2.48
C ASP A 320 11.78 -11.77 -2.67
N GLY A 321 12.27 -10.75 -1.96
CA GLY A 321 13.70 -10.40 -1.94
C GLY A 321 14.14 -9.43 -3.04
N GLY A 322 13.21 -8.66 -3.58
CA GLY A 322 13.51 -7.48 -4.38
C GLY A 322 12.88 -7.54 -5.76
N ILE A 323 13.47 -8.35 -6.64
CA ILE A 323 13.03 -8.50 -8.03
C ILE A 323 12.75 -9.98 -8.28
N THR A 324 11.59 -10.30 -8.82
CA THR A 324 11.18 -11.68 -9.11
C THR A 324 10.45 -11.76 -10.44
N SER A 325 10.31 -12.97 -10.98
CA SER A 325 9.68 -13.23 -12.25
C SER A 325 8.16 -13.03 -12.18
N ARG A 326 7.58 -12.54 -13.27
CA ARG A 326 6.15 -12.61 -13.51
C ARG A 326 5.75 -14.06 -13.77
N SER A 327 4.55 -14.45 -13.32
CA SER A 327 3.94 -15.72 -13.72
C SER A 327 3.59 -15.73 -15.20
N ALA A 328 3.29 -14.57 -15.77
CA ALA A 328 3.02 -14.36 -17.19
C ALA A 328 3.54 -12.99 -17.65
N PRO A 329 4.10 -12.89 -18.88
CA PRO A 329 4.59 -11.62 -19.39
C PRO A 329 3.50 -10.55 -19.46
N TYR A 330 3.89 -9.27 -19.29
CA TYR A 330 2.99 -8.14 -19.54
C TYR A 330 2.40 -8.22 -20.95
N LYS A 331 1.07 -8.13 -21.08
CA LYS A 331 0.34 -8.30 -22.35
C LYS A 331 0.70 -9.60 -23.12
N SER A 332 0.97 -10.71 -22.41
CA SER A 332 1.26 -12.01 -23.03
C SER A 332 0.24 -12.39 -24.12
N PRO A 333 0.67 -12.68 -25.37
CA PRO A 333 -0.20 -13.01 -26.50
C PRO A 333 -1.06 -14.26 -26.29
N THR A 334 -0.59 -15.20 -25.46
CA THR A 334 -1.35 -16.40 -25.07
C THR A 334 -2.69 -16.00 -24.48
N LEU A 335 -2.76 -14.85 -23.80
CA LEU A 335 -3.98 -14.23 -23.30
C LEU A 335 -4.43 -12.99 -24.09
N VAL A 336 -3.79 -12.52 -25.15
CA VAL A 336 -4.53 -11.65 -26.10
C VAL A 336 -5.50 -12.50 -26.92
N LYS A 337 -5.07 -13.70 -27.35
CA LYS A 337 -5.93 -14.69 -28.00
C LYS A 337 -6.77 -15.54 -27.02
N MET A 338 -6.33 -15.73 -25.76
CA MET A 338 -7.16 -16.32 -24.68
C MET A 338 -7.87 -15.29 -23.77
N ASN A 339 -7.67 -13.97 -23.85
CA ASN A 339 -8.55 -13.01 -23.14
C ASN A 339 -9.68 -12.54 -24.02
N GLU A 340 -9.50 -12.53 -25.34
CA GLU A 340 -10.64 -12.52 -26.26
C GLU A 340 -11.42 -13.84 -26.24
N SER A 341 -10.86 -14.96 -25.72
CA SER A 341 -11.57 -16.26 -25.66
C SER A 341 -11.76 -16.94 -24.28
N ILE A 342 -11.12 -16.49 -23.17
CA ILE A 342 -11.20 -17.16 -21.85
C ILE A 342 -11.23 -16.25 -20.60
N ILE A 343 -10.46 -15.15 -20.42
CA ILE A 343 -10.50 -14.39 -19.12
C ILE A 343 -11.19 -13.02 -19.23
N GLY A 344 -10.91 -12.23 -20.27
CA GLY A 344 -11.85 -11.18 -20.69
C GLY A 344 -13.17 -11.80 -21.13
N ASP A 345 -13.06 -12.94 -21.81
CA ASP A 345 -14.19 -13.71 -22.26
C ASP A 345 -14.97 -14.39 -21.14
N LYS A 346 -14.42 -14.90 -20.03
CA LYS A 346 -15.29 -15.46 -18.96
C LYS A 346 -16.16 -14.40 -18.29
N ASP A 347 -15.59 -13.26 -17.90
CA ASP A 347 -16.39 -12.17 -17.30
C ASP A 347 -17.42 -11.63 -18.31
N GLN A 348 -17.04 -11.54 -19.59
CA GLN A 348 -17.91 -11.10 -20.68
C GLN A 348 -18.93 -12.17 -21.12
N GLN A 349 -18.58 -13.45 -21.10
CA GLN A 349 -19.41 -14.63 -21.36
C GLN A 349 -20.43 -14.78 -20.24
N ILE A 350 -20.03 -14.61 -18.97
CA ILE A 350 -20.96 -14.56 -17.84
C ILE A 350 -21.95 -13.41 -18.07
N ARG A 351 -21.46 -12.22 -18.45
CA ARG A 351 -22.36 -11.10 -18.80
C ARG A 351 -23.31 -11.46 -19.95
N TYR A 352 -22.82 -12.01 -21.06
CA TYR A 352 -23.64 -12.40 -22.20
C TYR A 352 -24.64 -13.51 -21.84
N TYR A 353 -24.22 -14.50 -21.06
CA TYR A 353 -25.08 -15.56 -20.55
C TYR A 353 -26.19 -14.99 -19.67
N LEU A 354 -25.87 -14.06 -18.77
CA LEU A 354 -26.88 -13.41 -17.93
C LEU A 354 -27.84 -12.55 -18.77
N VAL A 355 -27.35 -11.81 -19.77
CA VAL A 355 -28.23 -11.09 -20.72
C VAL A 355 -29.15 -12.08 -21.44
N TYR A 356 -28.60 -13.17 -21.98
CA TYR A 356 -29.36 -14.22 -22.66
C TYR A 356 -30.42 -14.88 -21.75
N LYS A 357 -30.11 -15.05 -20.46
CA LYS A 357 -31.05 -15.56 -19.46
C LYS A 357 -32.09 -14.53 -18.99
N GLY A 358 -32.10 -13.33 -19.56
CA GLY A 358 -33.11 -12.31 -19.29
C GLY A 358 -32.87 -11.51 -18.01
N TYR A 359 -31.66 -11.55 -17.44
CA TYR A 359 -31.33 -10.70 -16.29
C TYR A 359 -31.26 -9.23 -16.72
N SER A 360 -31.83 -8.35 -15.90
CA SER A 360 -31.71 -6.90 -16.08
C SER A 360 -30.27 -6.43 -15.89
N THR A 361 -29.95 -5.26 -16.43
CA THR A 361 -28.61 -4.65 -16.32
C THR A 361 -28.16 -4.50 -14.85
N ASP A 362 -29.07 -4.18 -13.93
CA ASP A 362 -28.72 -3.99 -12.52
C ASP A 362 -28.49 -5.32 -11.80
N GLN A 363 -29.26 -6.37 -12.12
CA GLN A 363 -28.99 -7.72 -11.64
C GLN A 363 -27.63 -8.22 -12.14
N ILE A 364 -27.30 -7.99 -13.41
CA ILE A 364 -26.00 -8.36 -13.98
C ILE A 364 -24.86 -7.66 -13.25
N LYS A 365 -24.98 -6.34 -12.99
CA LYS A 365 -23.97 -5.61 -12.22
C LYS A 365 -23.75 -6.23 -10.84
N LEU A 366 -24.82 -6.59 -10.13
CA LEU A 366 -24.75 -7.16 -8.81
C LEU A 366 -24.08 -8.55 -8.82
N ILE A 367 -24.49 -9.43 -9.73
CA ILE A 367 -23.89 -10.76 -9.91
C ILE A 367 -22.40 -10.65 -10.27
N MET A 368 -22.06 -9.76 -11.21
CA MET A 368 -20.66 -9.56 -11.62
C MET A 368 -19.80 -8.97 -10.50
N ASN A 369 -20.37 -8.16 -9.62
CA ASN A 369 -19.67 -7.65 -8.45
C ASN A 369 -19.36 -8.78 -7.46
N GLU A 370 -20.35 -9.62 -7.17
CA GLU A 370 -20.17 -10.79 -6.29
C GLU A 370 -19.16 -11.78 -6.87
N TRP A 371 -19.24 -12.09 -8.17
CA TRP A 371 -18.27 -12.92 -8.88
C TRP A 371 -16.83 -12.43 -8.70
N LYS A 372 -16.62 -11.11 -8.82
CA LYS A 372 -15.29 -10.50 -8.64
C LYS A 372 -14.81 -10.59 -7.20
N ILE A 373 -15.70 -10.40 -6.22
CA ILE A 373 -15.38 -10.54 -4.79
C ILE A 373 -14.93 -11.98 -4.50
N GLN A 374 -15.71 -12.97 -4.93
CA GLN A 374 -15.40 -14.39 -4.72
C GLN A 374 -14.10 -14.80 -5.41
N LYS A 375 -13.87 -14.34 -6.65
CA LYS A 375 -12.62 -14.58 -7.38
C LYS A 375 -11.41 -13.98 -6.67
N ALA A 376 -11.51 -12.72 -6.21
CA ALA A 376 -10.45 -12.05 -5.49
C ALA A 376 -10.14 -12.73 -4.15
N LYS A 377 -11.19 -13.21 -3.46
CA LYS A 377 -11.06 -13.94 -2.20
C LYS A 377 -10.37 -15.29 -2.39
N LYS A 378 -10.81 -16.08 -3.37
CA LYS A 378 -10.14 -17.35 -3.72
C LYS A 378 -8.66 -17.13 -4.02
N LEU A 379 -8.34 -16.11 -4.82
CA LEU A 379 -6.97 -15.76 -5.13
C LEU A 379 -6.16 -15.42 -3.85
N ARG A 380 -6.71 -14.63 -2.91
CA ARG A 380 -6.01 -14.31 -1.66
C ARG A 380 -5.69 -15.54 -0.82
N MET A 381 -6.58 -16.52 -0.81
CA MET A 381 -6.39 -17.77 -0.05
C MET A 381 -5.33 -18.68 -0.69
N GLU A 382 -5.21 -18.70 -2.01
CA GLU A 382 -4.37 -19.65 -2.75
C GLU A 382 -3.01 -19.09 -3.20
N MET A 383 -2.89 -17.77 -3.40
CA MET A 383 -1.71 -17.18 -4.06
C MET A 383 -0.42 -17.29 -3.21
N GLY A 384 -0.55 -17.33 -1.89
CA GLY A 384 0.58 -17.15 -0.99
C GLY A 384 1.34 -15.86 -1.31
N LYS A 385 2.68 -15.88 -1.23
CA LYS A 385 3.52 -14.73 -1.61
C LYS A 385 3.62 -14.53 -3.13
N GLY A 386 3.13 -15.49 -3.92
CA GLY A 386 3.30 -15.57 -5.37
C GLY A 386 4.56 -16.33 -5.81
N ASN A 387 5.32 -16.86 -4.85
CA ASN A 387 6.48 -17.71 -5.05
C ASN A 387 6.16 -19.09 -5.67
N LEU A 388 4.89 -19.49 -5.70
CA LEU A 388 4.41 -20.70 -6.38
C LEU A 388 4.04 -20.46 -7.86
N GLY A 389 4.40 -19.28 -8.41
CA GLY A 389 4.02 -18.90 -9.78
C GLY A 389 2.56 -18.46 -9.91
N LEU A 390 1.82 -18.36 -8.79
CA LEU A 390 0.48 -17.80 -8.76
C LEU A 390 0.57 -16.29 -8.54
N GLN A 391 0.07 -15.48 -9.47
CA GLN A 391 -0.02 -14.03 -9.32
C GLN A 391 -1.41 -13.54 -9.74
N PRO A 392 -1.85 -12.36 -9.27
CA PRO A 392 -3.13 -11.80 -9.67
C PRO A 392 -3.19 -11.59 -11.18
N PRO A 393 -4.24 -12.06 -11.89
CA PRO A 393 -4.35 -11.90 -13.34
C PRO A 393 -4.32 -10.44 -13.81
N GLU A 394 -4.74 -9.50 -12.95
CA GLU A 394 -4.69 -8.06 -13.26
C GLU A 394 -3.25 -7.55 -13.43
N TRP A 395 -2.25 -8.20 -12.82
CA TRP A 395 -0.85 -7.81 -12.95
C TRP A 395 -0.33 -7.98 -14.38
N GLU A 396 -0.93 -8.86 -15.20
CA GLU A 396 -0.61 -9.00 -16.63
C GLU A 396 -1.02 -7.77 -17.45
N LYS A 397 -1.95 -6.96 -16.91
CA LYS A 397 -2.43 -5.70 -17.53
C LYS A 397 -1.68 -4.48 -17.02
N ASN A 398 -0.88 -4.62 -15.96
CA ASN A 398 -0.05 -3.54 -15.43
C ASN A 398 1.40 -3.74 -15.88
N ARG A 399 1.96 -2.78 -16.63
CA ARG A 399 3.35 -2.85 -17.08
C ARG A 399 4.34 -2.78 -15.92
N LEU A 400 4.05 -1.94 -14.91
CA LEU A 400 4.76 -1.95 -13.63
C LEU A 400 3.93 -2.66 -12.56
N VAL A 401 4.58 -3.58 -11.86
CA VAL A 401 4.02 -4.25 -10.68
C VAL A 401 4.98 -4.04 -9.52
N VAL A 402 4.47 -3.42 -8.46
CA VAL A 402 5.15 -3.29 -7.17
C VAL A 402 4.27 -3.97 -6.13
N GLN A 403 4.65 -5.18 -5.71
CA GLN A 403 3.88 -5.99 -4.78
C GLN A 403 3.88 -5.36 -3.38
N ASP A 404 2.70 -5.29 -2.75
CA ASP A 404 2.60 -4.91 -1.35
C ASP A 404 3.10 -6.06 -0.44
N PRO A 405 3.97 -5.76 0.55
CA PRO A 405 4.56 -6.79 1.41
C PRO A 405 3.56 -7.50 2.34
N PHE A 406 2.39 -6.92 2.62
CA PHE A 406 1.42 -7.45 3.59
C PHE A 406 0.08 -7.81 2.97
N ILE A 407 -0.35 -7.10 1.92
CA ILE A 407 -1.51 -7.45 1.10
C ILE A 407 -0.97 -8.08 -0.19
N TRP A 408 -0.59 -9.35 -0.15
CA TRP A 408 0.21 -9.99 -1.19
C TRP A 408 -0.36 -9.85 -2.61
N THR A 409 -1.68 -9.82 -2.77
CA THR A 409 -2.35 -9.66 -4.08
C THR A 409 -2.34 -8.22 -4.63
N LYS A 410 -1.88 -7.23 -3.85
CA LYS A 410 -2.00 -5.80 -4.18
C LYS A 410 -0.77 -5.32 -4.95
N ASN A 411 -1.03 -4.66 -6.09
CA ASN A 411 -0.04 -3.88 -6.81
C ASN A 411 -0.13 -2.40 -6.38
N GLN A 412 0.94 -1.87 -5.80
CA GLN A 412 1.05 -0.47 -5.38
C GLN A 412 1.18 0.52 -6.54
N ALA A 413 1.57 0.03 -7.72
CA ALA A 413 1.63 0.78 -8.98
C ALA A 413 0.38 0.58 -9.86
N ALA A 414 -0.71 -0.01 -9.35
CA ALA A 414 -1.90 -0.34 -10.16
C ALA A 414 -2.56 0.85 -10.86
N SER A 415 -2.35 2.08 -10.38
CA SER A 415 -2.84 3.30 -11.02
C SER A 415 -2.01 3.77 -12.22
N MET A 416 -0.77 3.28 -12.37
CA MET A 416 0.11 3.64 -13.47
C MET A 416 -0.36 2.95 -14.76
N ASP A 417 -0.72 3.76 -15.76
CA ASP A 417 -0.98 3.30 -17.13
C ASP A 417 0.30 3.36 -17.98
N ASP A 418 0.23 2.85 -19.21
CA ASP A 418 1.39 2.78 -20.12
C ASP A 418 2.02 4.15 -20.37
N GLN A 419 1.23 5.21 -20.50
CA GLN A 419 1.75 6.56 -20.71
C GLN A 419 2.52 7.08 -19.49
N ALA A 420 1.95 6.91 -18.28
CA ALA A 420 2.64 7.30 -17.05
C ALA A 420 3.91 6.46 -16.84
N PHE A 421 3.87 5.18 -17.21
CA PHE A 421 5.03 4.29 -17.21
C PHE A 421 6.14 4.84 -18.12
N ASP A 422 5.84 5.09 -19.39
CA ASP A 422 6.82 5.54 -20.38
C ASP A 422 7.46 6.85 -19.93
N THR A 423 6.64 7.81 -19.50
CA THR A 423 7.14 9.12 -19.02
C THR A 423 8.05 8.97 -17.79
N PHE A 424 7.64 8.15 -16.81
CA PHE A 424 8.44 7.93 -15.60
C PHE A 424 9.80 7.29 -15.92
N PHE A 425 9.81 6.22 -16.71
CA PHE A 425 11.03 5.49 -17.05
C PHE A 425 11.92 6.24 -18.06
N GLU A 426 11.37 7.12 -18.90
CA GLU A 426 12.14 8.08 -19.69
C GLU A 426 12.91 9.04 -18.77
N CYS A 427 12.26 9.60 -17.74
CA CYS A 427 12.94 10.44 -16.75
C CYS A 427 14.03 9.67 -15.98
N VAL A 428 13.78 8.40 -15.61
CA VAL A 428 14.81 7.54 -14.98
C VAL A 428 16.01 7.38 -15.91
N THR A 429 15.76 7.03 -17.17
CA THR A 429 16.81 6.80 -18.17
C THR A 429 17.61 8.07 -18.47
N GLN A 430 16.95 9.22 -18.57
CA GLN A 430 17.64 10.49 -18.76
C GLN A 430 18.51 10.84 -17.55
N THR A 431 18.04 10.53 -16.34
CA THR A 431 18.80 10.77 -15.11
C THR A 431 20.05 9.89 -15.05
N ASP A 432 19.95 8.61 -15.44
CA ASP A 432 21.11 7.72 -15.55
C ASP A 432 22.15 8.25 -16.56
N LYS A 433 21.69 8.67 -17.75
CA LYS A 433 22.57 9.27 -18.77
C LYS A 433 23.29 10.52 -18.26
N ASN A 434 22.59 11.40 -17.53
CA ASN A 434 23.18 12.59 -16.92
C ASN A 434 24.20 12.22 -15.83
N LEU A 435 23.91 11.22 -15.00
CA LEU A 435 24.84 10.71 -13.99
C LEU A 435 26.11 10.12 -14.63
N ALA A 436 25.96 9.42 -15.75
CA ALA A 436 27.07 8.84 -16.50
C ALA A 436 27.94 9.92 -17.17
N SER A 437 27.33 10.97 -17.74
CA SER A 437 28.07 12.05 -18.39
C SER A 437 28.83 12.95 -17.41
N LEU A 438 28.23 13.24 -16.26
CA LEU A 438 28.84 14.09 -15.23
C LEU A 438 29.91 13.36 -14.40
N GLY A 439 29.89 12.03 -14.36
CA GLY A 439 30.88 11.26 -13.61
C GLY A 439 30.93 11.69 -12.14
N SER A 440 32.12 11.86 -11.57
CA SER A 440 32.34 12.32 -10.19
C SER A 440 31.81 13.72 -9.89
N GLU A 441 31.61 14.55 -10.92
CA GLU A 441 31.18 15.96 -10.77
C GLU A 441 29.67 16.11 -10.61
N ALA A 442 28.91 15.01 -10.68
CA ALA A 442 27.46 15.06 -10.48
C ALA A 442 27.13 15.53 -9.06
N THR A 443 26.26 16.54 -8.95
CA THR A 443 25.74 17.04 -7.68
C THR A 443 24.25 16.75 -7.57
N VAL A 444 23.67 16.96 -6.39
CA VAL A 444 22.23 16.81 -6.19
C VAL A 444 21.47 17.83 -7.05
N GLU A 445 21.97 19.06 -7.16
CA GLU A 445 21.39 20.13 -7.96
C GLU A 445 21.33 19.77 -9.44
N HIS A 446 22.42 19.25 -10.02
CA HIS A 446 22.46 18.79 -11.40
C HIS A 446 21.36 17.76 -11.73
N LEU A 447 20.97 16.95 -10.75
CA LEU A 447 19.97 15.88 -10.91
C LEU A 447 18.54 16.35 -10.67
N LEU A 448 18.38 17.51 -10.04
CA LEU A 448 17.11 18.13 -9.69
C LEU A 448 16.76 19.35 -10.58
N GLU A 449 17.67 19.83 -11.42
CA GLU A 449 17.43 20.98 -12.31
C GLU A 449 17.10 20.60 -13.77
N THR A 450 17.24 19.31 -14.11
CA THR A 450 16.77 18.75 -15.39
C THR A 450 15.33 18.28 -15.28
#